data_AF-A0A382W567-F1
#
_entry.id   AF-A0A382W567-F1
#
_cell.length_a   1.000
_cell.length_b   1.000
_cell.length_c   1.000
_cell.angle_alpha   90.00
_cell.angle_beta   90.00
_cell.angle_gamma   90.00
#
_symmetry.space_group_name_H-M   'P 1'
#
loop_
_entity.id
_entity.type
_entity.pdbx_description
1 polymer ?
#
loop_
_entity_poly.entity_id
_entity_poly.type
_entity_poly.pdbx_seq_one_letter_code
_entity_poly.pdbx_strand_id
1 'polypeptide(L)'
;GGNYGFEFNHGRDGLSPLTSWFGQIPGTLPMVSGTGEAPCGIMHYDASLFGEKIQSSLLVASWGDSVIQSYDLASNGGSFISQPYAFVEGKKNFAPVELAVDSKGGIIISDWASLRYPVHGKGKIWRISPPPNASEKVQKNDQFQLLNSPYAAIRKNTANEIISSASNIIDYLSNKQIKDIAKPNILWAAANNEHPQLKELLIKALDDKNELIRGLSVQILIEKNLIDNEKFYFDLFQNDPSMHVKRQAIYGLESEDAYKLVLGMFRENTPFIHTAIIEI
;
A
#
# COMPACT_ATOMS: atom_id res chain seq x y z
N GLY A 1 5.03 -3.95 14.97
CA GLY A 1 3.81 -4.61 14.47
C GLY A 1 2.63 -3.85 15.02
N GLY A 2 1.54 -3.71 14.25
CA GLY A 2 0.36 -2.98 14.71
C GLY A 2 -0.38 -3.73 15.83
N ASN A 3 -0.97 -3.00 16.77
CA ASN A 3 -1.95 -3.55 17.69
C ASN A 3 -3.30 -3.60 16.96
N TYR A 4 -3.87 -4.78 16.78
CA TYR A 4 -5.18 -4.96 16.09
C TYR A 4 -6.34 -5.07 17.08
N GLY A 5 -6.11 -4.82 18.38
CA GLY A 5 -7.12 -4.96 19.43
C GLY A 5 -7.40 -6.41 19.84
N PHE A 6 -6.57 -7.34 19.36
CA PHE A 6 -6.63 -8.75 19.70
C PHE A 6 -5.66 -9.07 20.84
N GLU A 7 -5.95 -8.52 22.01
CA GLU A 7 -5.22 -8.82 23.23
C GLU A 7 -6.00 -9.80 24.10
N PHE A 8 -5.47 -11.01 24.28
CA PHE A 8 -6.01 -12.00 25.21
C PHE A 8 -5.72 -11.68 26.69
N ASN A 9 -5.21 -10.47 26.97
CA ASN A 9 -4.90 -9.98 28.32
C ASN A 9 -6.15 -9.96 29.21
N HIS A 10 -7.35 -9.95 28.61
CA HIS A 10 -8.64 -9.93 29.30
C HIS A 10 -9.42 -11.25 29.17
N GLY A 11 -8.76 -12.34 28.80
CA GLY A 11 -9.38 -13.65 28.61
C GLY A 11 -9.41 -14.10 27.14
N ARG A 12 -9.75 -15.38 26.94
CA ARG A 12 -9.82 -16.01 25.60
C ARG A 12 -11.24 -16.21 25.08
N ASP A 13 -12.25 -15.83 25.85
CA ASP A 13 -13.65 -15.97 25.46
C ASP A 13 -14.09 -14.96 24.39
N GLY A 14 -13.31 -13.90 24.19
CA GLY A 14 -13.61 -12.83 23.23
C GLY A 14 -14.81 -11.96 23.65
N LEU A 15 -15.26 -12.05 24.90
CA LEU A 15 -16.41 -11.32 25.43
C LEU A 15 -16.02 -10.00 26.11
N SER A 16 -14.72 -9.79 26.36
CA SER A 16 -14.24 -8.54 26.92
C SER A 16 -14.59 -7.37 25.99
N PRO A 17 -15.18 -6.28 26.50
CA PRO A 17 -15.41 -5.07 25.70
C PRO A 17 -14.10 -4.38 25.27
N LEU A 18 -12.96 -4.84 25.80
CA LEU A 18 -11.61 -4.40 25.43
C LEU A 18 -10.95 -5.30 24.37
N THR A 19 -11.68 -6.29 23.83
CA THR A 19 -11.24 -7.08 22.68
C THR A 19 -12.06 -6.65 21.47
N SER A 20 -11.41 -6.31 20.36
CA SER A 20 -12.10 -5.97 19.11
C SER A 20 -11.56 -6.77 17.94
N TRP A 21 -12.47 -7.35 17.16
CA TRP A 21 -12.15 -8.03 15.90
C TRP A 21 -12.11 -7.07 14.72
N PHE A 22 -12.72 -5.90 14.86
CA PHE A 22 -12.91 -4.93 13.79
C PHE A 22 -12.03 -3.68 13.96
N GLY A 23 -11.11 -3.70 14.93
CA GLY A 23 -10.26 -2.56 15.29
C GLY A 23 -11.09 -1.31 15.60
N GLN A 24 -12.16 -1.46 16.38
CA GLN A 24 -13.06 -0.37 16.79
C GLN A 24 -12.61 0.32 18.08
N ILE A 25 -11.56 -0.20 18.71
CA ILE A 25 -11.01 0.37 19.94
C ILE A 25 -9.98 1.43 19.53
N PRO A 26 -10.00 2.64 20.13
CA PRO A 26 -8.96 3.64 19.91
C PRO A 26 -7.56 3.05 20.09
N GLY A 27 -6.64 3.37 19.18
CA GLY A 27 -5.28 2.81 19.16
C GLY A 27 -5.15 1.39 18.58
N THR A 28 -6.22 0.82 18.00
CA THR A 28 -6.18 -0.50 17.34
C THR A 28 -6.35 -0.39 15.82
N LEU A 29 -5.40 -0.87 15.04
CA LEU A 29 -5.44 -0.79 13.57
C LEU A 29 -6.67 -1.56 13.02
N PRO A 30 -7.62 -0.89 12.33
CA PRO A 30 -8.77 -1.57 11.74
C PRO A 30 -8.34 -2.48 10.60
N MET A 31 -9.10 -3.58 10.44
CA MET A 31 -8.92 -4.48 9.32
C MET A 31 -9.36 -3.85 8.00
N VAL A 32 -8.63 -4.14 6.92
CA VAL A 32 -9.02 -3.78 5.55
C VAL A 32 -10.20 -4.64 5.07
N SER A 33 -10.10 -5.95 5.33
CA SER A 33 -11.14 -6.94 5.03
C SER A 33 -10.88 -8.23 5.80
N GLY A 34 -11.93 -9.02 6.00
CA GLY A 34 -11.81 -10.39 6.49
C GLY A 34 -11.45 -11.31 5.34
N THR A 35 -10.60 -12.30 5.62
CA THR A 35 -10.16 -13.30 4.63
C THR A 35 -10.95 -14.62 4.70
N GLY A 36 -11.84 -14.77 5.68
CA GLY A 36 -12.60 -15.99 5.94
C GLY A 36 -11.79 -17.08 6.64
N GLU A 37 -10.53 -17.26 6.25
CA GLU A 37 -9.57 -18.20 6.82
C GLU A 37 -8.18 -17.57 6.97
N ALA A 38 -7.22 -18.29 7.55
CA ALA A 38 -5.84 -17.83 7.63
C ALA A 38 -5.24 -17.73 6.21
N PRO A 39 -4.79 -16.54 5.76
CA PRO A 39 -4.22 -16.38 4.43
C PRO A 39 -2.92 -17.16 4.34
N CYS A 40 -2.77 -18.01 3.32
CA CYS A 40 -1.53 -18.78 3.15
C CYS A 40 -0.43 -17.94 2.50
N GLY A 41 -0.81 -17.05 1.60
CA GLY A 41 0.09 -16.15 0.88
C GLY A 41 -0.64 -14.88 0.47
N ILE A 42 0.06 -13.75 0.49
CA ILE A 42 -0.48 -12.43 0.16
C ILE A 42 0.50 -11.70 -0.76
N MET A 43 -0.03 -11.09 -1.81
CA MET A 43 0.76 -10.33 -2.77
C MET A 43 0.01 -9.08 -3.23
N HIS A 44 0.69 -7.95 -3.35
CA HIS A 44 0.16 -6.79 -4.07
C HIS A 44 0.46 -6.91 -5.57
N TYR A 45 -0.58 -6.86 -6.41
CA TYR A 45 -0.42 -6.90 -7.86
C TYR A 45 -0.46 -5.49 -8.47
N ASP A 46 0.70 -4.85 -8.54
CA ASP A 46 0.86 -3.46 -8.99
C ASP A 46 1.02 -3.30 -10.52
N ALA A 47 0.56 -4.29 -11.30
CA ALA A 47 0.60 -4.25 -12.76
C ALA A 47 -0.82 -4.14 -13.32
N SER A 48 -0.98 -3.52 -14.48
CA SER A 48 -2.29 -3.36 -15.15
C SER A 48 -2.62 -4.48 -16.13
N LEU A 49 -1.82 -5.56 -16.16
CA LEU A 49 -1.87 -6.57 -17.22
C LEU A 49 -3.10 -7.50 -17.14
N PHE A 50 -3.77 -7.60 -15.99
CA PHE A 50 -5.03 -8.36 -15.85
C PHE A 50 -6.28 -7.46 -15.88
N GLY A 51 -6.12 -6.19 -16.26
CA GLY A 51 -7.18 -5.19 -16.28
C GLY A 51 -7.33 -4.45 -14.95
N GLU A 52 -8.12 -3.37 -14.97
CA GLU A 52 -8.25 -2.42 -13.86
C GLU A 52 -8.74 -3.09 -12.56
N LYS A 53 -9.58 -4.13 -12.66
CA LYS A 53 -10.13 -4.84 -11.48
C LYS A 53 -9.08 -5.58 -10.65
N ILE A 54 -7.95 -5.91 -11.25
CA ILE A 54 -6.83 -6.62 -10.59
C ILE A 54 -5.65 -5.67 -10.34
N GLN A 55 -5.58 -4.56 -11.08
CA GLN A 55 -4.55 -3.55 -10.91
C GLN A 55 -4.59 -2.97 -9.49
N SER A 56 -3.44 -2.95 -8.84
CA SER A 56 -3.26 -2.42 -7.48
C SER A 56 -4.11 -3.13 -6.42
N SER A 57 -4.53 -4.37 -6.69
CA SER A 57 -5.26 -5.21 -5.73
C SER A 57 -4.32 -6.07 -4.89
N LEU A 58 -4.76 -6.44 -3.69
CA LEU A 58 -4.12 -7.52 -2.93
C LEU A 58 -4.70 -8.86 -3.39
N LEU A 59 -3.84 -9.81 -3.71
CA LEU A 59 -4.19 -11.19 -4.01
C LEU A 59 -3.85 -12.07 -2.81
N VAL A 60 -4.79 -12.90 -2.40
CA VAL A 60 -4.66 -13.77 -1.22
C VAL A 60 -4.96 -15.21 -1.62
N ALA A 61 -4.03 -16.11 -1.27
CA ALA A 61 -4.22 -17.54 -1.42
C ALA A 61 -5.07 -18.10 -0.26
N SER A 62 -6.26 -18.58 -0.61
CA SER A 62 -7.25 -19.19 0.28
C SER A 62 -7.17 -20.71 0.11
N TRP A 63 -6.44 -21.37 1.00
CA TRP A 63 -6.19 -22.81 0.91
C TRP A 63 -7.46 -23.63 1.12
N GLY A 64 -8.19 -23.41 2.22
CA GLY A 64 -9.39 -24.17 2.57
C GLY A 64 -10.55 -23.92 1.62
N ASP A 65 -10.68 -22.68 1.12
CA ASP A 65 -11.72 -22.31 0.17
C ASP A 65 -11.38 -22.69 -1.28
N SER A 66 -10.14 -23.10 -1.58
CA SER A 66 -9.70 -23.40 -2.95
C SER A 66 -9.83 -22.21 -3.89
N VAL A 67 -9.51 -21.00 -3.42
CA VAL A 67 -9.69 -19.74 -4.15
C VAL A 67 -8.44 -18.87 -4.06
N ILE A 68 -8.15 -18.12 -5.12
CA ILE A 68 -7.33 -16.90 -5.02
C ILE A 68 -8.29 -15.72 -4.98
N GLN A 69 -8.31 -15.05 -3.85
CA GLN A 69 -9.19 -13.91 -3.62
C GLN A 69 -8.44 -12.63 -4.01
N SER A 70 -9.14 -11.67 -4.61
CA SER A 70 -8.64 -10.33 -4.91
C SER A 70 -9.39 -9.31 -4.06
N TYR A 71 -8.64 -8.34 -3.56
CA TYR A 71 -9.08 -7.29 -2.66
C TYR A 71 -8.73 -5.95 -3.29
N ASP A 72 -9.75 -5.26 -3.78
CA ASP A 72 -9.62 -3.91 -4.32
C ASP A 72 -9.69 -2.89 -3.17
N LEU A 73 -8.62 -2.12 -3.00
CA LEU A 73 -8.46 -1.22 -1.87
C LEU A 73 -9.16 0.11 -2.16
N ALA A 74 -10.22 0.40 -1.39
CA ALA A 74 -10.86 1.70 -1.39
C ALA A 74 -10.41 2.50 -0.17
N SER A 75 -10.01 3.77 -0.37
CA SER A 75 -9.72 4.69 0.73
C SER A 75 -10.92 4.79 1.69
N ASN A 76 -10.65 4.73 2.99
CA ASN A 76 -11.64 4.94 4.05
C ASN A 76 -10.99 5.70 5.20
N GLY A 77 -11.16 7.02 5.22
CA GLY A 77 -10.41 7.89 6.12
C GLY A 77 -8.90 7.75 5.87
N GLY A 78 -8.12 7.57 6.94
CA GLY A 78 -6.65 7.35 6.87
C GLY A 78 -6.24 5.89 6.70
N SER A 79 -7.16 5.03 6.25
CA SER A 79 -6.98 3.59 6.06
C SER A 79 -7.66 3.14 4.76
N PHE A 80 -7.80 1.84 4.56
CA PHE A 80 -8.47 1.22 3.42
C PHE A 80 -9.54 0.23 3.88
N ILE A 81 -10.53 0.02 3.03
CA ILE A 81 -11.49 -1.10 3.10
C ILE A 81 -11.48 -1.86 1.79
N SER A 82 -11.89 -3.12 1.82
CA SER A 82 -12.06 -3.93 0.61
C SER A 82 -13.21 -4.91 0.78
N GLN A 83 -13.75 -5.38 -0.34
CA GLN A 83 -14.61 -6.56 -0.41
C GLN A 83 -13.91 -7.62 -1.27
N PRO A 84 -13.75 -8.86 -0.77
CA PRO A 84 -13.10 -9.90 -1.55
C PRO A 84 -13.98 -10.32 -2.73
N TYR A 85 -13.34 -10.63 -3.85
CA TYR A 85 -13.96 -11.41 -4.91
C TYR A 85 -13.01 -12.52 -5.37
N ALA A 86 -13.57 -13.61 -5.87
CA ALA A 86 -12.76 -14.71 -6.39
C ALA A 86 -12.13 -14.32 -7.73
N PHE A 87 -10.80 -14.24 -7.76
CA PHE A 87 -10.03 -14.06 -9.00
C PHE A 87 -9.81 -15.41 -9.70
N VAL A 88 -9.53 -16.45 -8.92
CA VAL A 88 -9.41 -17.84 -9.41
C VAL A 88 -10.19 -18.75 -8.48
N GLU A 89 -11.10 -19.54 -9.04
CA GLU A 89 -11.81 -20.58 -8.30
C GLU A 89 -11.33 -21.95 -8.77
N GLY A 90 -10.82 -22.73 -7.82
CA GLY A 90 -10.45 -24.11 -8.05
C GLY A 90 -11.52 -25.09 -7.61
N LYS A 91 -11.17 -26.36 -7.68
CA LYS A 91 -11.94 -27.47 -7.08
C LYS A 91 -11.17 -27.99 -5.87
N LYS A 92 -11.66 -29.05 -5.23
CA LYS A 92 -11.03 -29.71 -4.06
C LYS A 92 -9.55 -30.12 -4.23
N ASN A 93 -9.04 -30.16 -5.46
CA ASN A 93 -7.66 -30.47 -5.79
C ASN A 93 -6.83 -29.21 -6.15
N PHE A 94 -7.29 -28.04 -5.73
CA PHE A 94 -6.59 -26.76 -5.82
C PHE A 94 -6.60 -26.16 -4.42
N ALA A 95 -5.43 -26.12 -3.80
CA ALA A 95 -5.17 -25.68 -2.46
C ALA A 95 -4.00 -24.68 -2.52
N PRO A 96 -4.26 -23.46 -3.02
CA PRO A 96 -3.22 -22.46 -3.26
C PRO A 96 -2.59 -22.04 -1.93
N VAL A 97 -1.26 -21.84 -1.93
CA VAL A 97 -0.52 -21.47 -0.72
C VAL A 97 0.32 -20.21 -0.88
N GLU A 98 1.02 -20.01 -2.00
CA GLU A 98 1.85 -18.81 -2.22
C GLU A 98 1.66 -18.24 -3.63
N LEU A 99 1.90 -16.93 -3.76
CA LEU A 99 1.75 -16.18 -5.00
C LEU A 99 3.04 -15.42 -5.32
N ALA A 100 3.42 -15.37 -6.60
CA ALA A 100 4.53 -14.55 -7.06
C ALA A 100 4.22 -13.89 -8.42
N VAL A 101 4.75 -12.70 -8.70
CA VAL A 101 4.73 -12.12 -10.05
C VAL A 101 6.02 -12.51 -10.78
N ASP A 102 5.91 -13.04 -11.99
CA ASP A 102 7.07 -13.33 -12.83
C ASP A 102 7.60 -12.11 -13.60
N SER A 103 8.73 -12.28 -14.29
CA SER A 103 9.36 -11.20 -15.08
C SER A 103 8.55 -10.72 -16.29
N LYS A 104 7.45 -11.42 -16.62
CA LYS A 104 6.48 -11.08 -17.68
C LYS A 104 5.13 -10.66 -17.09
N GLY A 105 5.06 -10.40 -15.79
CA GLY A 105 3.86 -9.93 -15.10
C GLY A 105 2.75 -10.97 -14.95
N GLY A 106 3.04 -12.25 -15.24
CA GLY A 106 2.16 -13.36 -14.93
C GLY A 106 2.20 -13.72 -13.46
N ILE A 107 1.13 -14.36 -12.97
CA ILE A 107 1.01 -14.77 -11.57
C ILE A 107 1.38 -16.25 -11.47
N ILE A 108 2.41 -16.55 -10.69
CA ILE A 108 2.83 -17.89 -10.30
C ILE A 108 2.13 -18.26 -9.01
N ILE A 109 1.60 -19.48 -8.95
CA ILE A 109 0.88 -19.98 -7.78
C ILE A 109 1.53 -21.30 -7.40
N SER A 110 1.91 -21.45 -6.14
CA SER A 110 2.16 -22.75 -5.56
C SER A 110 0.87 -23.32 -4.99
N ASP A 111 0.61 -24.58 -5.31
CA ASP A 111 -0.64 -25.27 -5.01
C ASP A 111 -0.32 -26.61 -4.37
N TRP A 112 -0.86 -26.88 -3.19
CA TRP A 112 -0.70 -28.15 -2.51
C TRP A 112 -1.60 -29.24 -3.10
N ALA A 113 -2.57 -28.89 -3.93
CA ALA A 113 -3.50 -29.79 -4.62
C ALA A 113 -4.34 -30.70 -3.70
N SER A 114 -4.35 -30.43 -2.39
CA SER A 114 -4.99 -31.22 -1.37
C SER A 114 -5.09 -30.44 -0.06
N LEU A 115 -6.23 -30.59 0.63
CA LEU A 115 -6.45 -30.04 1.96
C LEU A 115 -5.89 -30.90 3.09
N ARG A 116 -5.04 -31.88 2.77
CA ARG A 116 -4.39 -32.75 3.75
C ARG A 116 -2.99 -32.26 4.04
N TYR A 117 -2.67 -32.08 5.32
CA TYR A 117 -1.36 -31.63 5.81
C TYR A 117 -0.13 -32.52 5.51
N PRO A 118 -0.23 -33.85 5.34
CA PRO A 118 0.95 -34.65 5.02
C PRO A 118 1.57 -34.27 3.67
N VAL A 119 2.90 -34.29 3.57
CA VAL A 119 3.62 -34.07 2.30
C VAL A 119 3.34 -35.23 1.34
N HIS A 120 2.31 -35.06 0.52
CA HIS A 120 1.76 -36.14 -0.32
C HIS A 120 2.31 -36.14 -1.76
N GLY A 121 3.22 -35.22 -2.10
CA GLY A 121 3.89 -35.17 -3.42
C GLY A 121 2.99 -34.86 -4.62
N LYS A 122 1.82 -34.22 -4.40
CA LYS A 122 0.84 -33.91 -5.47
C LYS A 122 0.80 -32.43 -5.85
N GLY A 123 1.64 -31.62 -5.20
CA GLY A 123 1.67 -30.19 -5.41
C GLY A 123 1.95 -29.81 -6.86
N LYS A 124 1.51 -28.61 -7.23
CA LYS A 124 1.62 -28.05 -8.56
C LYS A 124 2.14 -26.63 -8.48
N ILE A 125 2.79 -26.20 -9.56
CA ILE A 125 3.05 -24.79 -9.82
C ILE A 125 2.19 -24.41 -11.01
N TRP A 126 1.34 -23.40 -10.83
CA TRP A 126 0.55 -22.82 -11.89
C TRP A 126 1.15 -21.49 -12.33
N ARG A 127 0.92 -21.14 -13.60
CA ARG A 127 1.25 -19.84 -14.14
C ARG A 127 0.04 -19.27 -14.88
N ILE A 128 -0.53 -18.21 -14.34
CA ILE A 128 -1.57 -17.43 -15.01
C ILE A 128 -0.88 -16.38 -15.87
N SER A 129 -1.07 -16.48 -17.18
CA SER A 129 -0.52 -15.51 -18.12
C SER A 129 -1.50 -14.35 -18.31
N PRO A 130 -1.01 -13.11 -18.45
CA PRO A 130 -1.85 -12.02 -18.92
C PRO A 130 -2.52 -12.36 -20.27
N PRO A 131 -3.69 -11.76 -20.57
CA PRO A 131 -4.32 -11.86 -21.88
C PRO A 131 -3.33 -11.52 -23.01
N PRO A 132 -3.46 -12.11 -24.22
CA PRO A 132 -2.52 -11.91 -25.33
C PRO A 132 -2.24 -10.44 -25.70
N ASN A 133 -3.20 -9.55 -25.48
CA ASN A 133 -3.13 -8.13 -25.81
C ASN A 133 -2.88 -7.22 -24.59
N ALA A 134 -2.61 -7.79 -23.42
CA ALA A 134 -2.45 -7.02 -22.18
C ALA A 134 -1.12 -6.25 -22.08
N SER A 135 -0.10 -6.66 -22.82
CA SER A 135 1.18 -5.96 -22.82
C SER A 135 1.14 -4.75 -23.76
N GLU A 136 1.20 -3.54 -23.22
CA GLU A 136 1.70 -2.41 -24.00
C GLU A 136 3.13 -2.74 -24.45
N LYS A 137 3.43 -2.53 -25.73
CA LYS A 137 4.80 -2.65 -26.24
C LYS A 137 5.61 -1.51 -25.64
N VAL A 138 6.22 -1.73 -24.48
CA VAL A 138 7.12 -0.76 -23.84
C VAL A 138 8.29 -0.49 -24.78
N GLN A 139 8.38 0.74 -25.30
CA GLN A 139 9.51 1.14 -26.13
C GLN A 139 10.72 1.37 -25.21
N LYS A 140 11.78 0.59 -25.40
CA LYS A 140 12.96 0.60 -24.53
C LYS A 140 13.70 1.95 -24.43
N ASN A 141 13.41 2.91 -25.31
CA ASN A 141 14.13 4.17 -25.40
C ASN A 141 13.31 5.38 -24.96
N ASP A 142 12.05 5.20 -24.55
CA ASP A 142 11.20 6.27 -24.05
C ASP A 142 11.12 6.19 -22.52
N GLN A 143 11.84 7.08 -21.84
CA GLN A 143 11.91 7.14 -20.38
C GLN A 143 10.54 7.35 -19.73
N PHE A 144 9.64 8.12 -20.35
CA PHE A 144 8.30 8.35 -19.80
C PHE A 144 7.45 7.08 -19.91
N GLN A 145 7.53 6.35 -21.03
CA GLN A 145 6.88 5.03 -21.13
C GLN A 145 7.45 4.03 -20.14
N LEU A 146 8.76 4.01 -19.93
CA LEU A 146 9.42 3.12 -18.97
C LEU A 146 9.02 3.43 -17.52
N LEU A 147 8.95 4.71 -17.13
CA LEU A 147 8.43 5.14 -15.82
C LEU A 147 6.96 4.72 -15.61
N ASN A 148 6.17 4.69 -16.68
CA ASN A 148 4.77 4.26 -16.66
C ASN A 148 4.58 2.75 -16.92
N SER A 149 5.66 2.00 -17.04
CA SER A 149 5.64 0.58 -17.37
C SER A 149 4.73 -0.18 -16.41
N PRO A 150 3.96 -1.20 -16.87
CA PRO A 150 3.19 -2.06 -15.96
C PRO A 150 4.09 -2.88 -15.02
N TYR A 151 5.39 -2.98 -15.33
CA TYR A 151 6.36 -3.74 -14.54
C TYR A 151 7.04 -2.87 -13.48
N ALA A 152 6.76 -3.14 -12.20
CA ALA A 152 7.33 -2.38 -11.08
C ALA A 152 8.87 -2.31 -11.09
N ALA A 153 9.54 -3.40 -11.45
CA ALA A 153 11.00 -3.43 -11.56
C ALA A 153 11.53 -2.45 -12.63
N ILE A 154 10.84 -2.32 -13.76
CA ILE A 154 11.21 -1.36 -14.82
C ILE A 154 11.01 0.06 -14.29
N ARG A 155 9.85 0.37 -13.68
CA ARG A 155 9.59 1.69 -13.10
C ARG A 155 10.66 2.09 -12.09
N LYS A 156 10.99 1.18 -11.16
CA LYS A 156 12.01 1.39 -10.13
C LYS A 156 13.39 1.63 -10.74
N ASN A 157 13.82 0.78 -11.68
CA ASN A 157 15.15 0.93 -12.29
C ASN A 157 15.26 2.23 -13.09
N THR A 158 14.25 2.52 -13.92
CA THR A 158 14.21 3.75 -14.71
C THR A 158 14.17 5.00 -13.83
N ALA A 159 13.40 5.00 -12.73
CA ALA A 159 13.40 6.11 -11.79
C ALA A 159 14.80 6.33 -11.18
N ASN A 160 15.50 5.27 -10.77
CA ASN A 160 16.87 5.40 -10.28
C ASN A 160 17.82 5.95 -11.35
N GLU A 161 17.80 5.40 -12.57
CA GLU A 161 18.65 5.87 -13.68
C GLU A 161 18.43 7.37 -13.99
N ILE A 162 17.18 7.81 -14.00
CA ILE A 162 16.82 9.22 -14.22
C ILE A 162 17.34 10.07 -13.07
N ILE A 163 17.02 9.72 -11.82
CA ILE A 163 17.41 10.52 -10.65
C ILE A 163 18.93 10.61 -10.50
N SER A 164 19.68 9.56 -10.83
CA SER A 164 21.14 9.59 -10.75
C SER A 164 21.81 10.47 -11.80
N SER A 165 21.12 10.85 -12.88
CA SER A 165 21.69 11.58 -14.02
C SER A 165 21.04 12.95 -14.28
N ALA A 166 19.81 13.16 -13.82
CA ALA A 166 19.08 14.41 -14.00
C ALA A 166 19.55 15.49 -13.03
N SER A 167 19.79 16.69 -13.53
CA SER A 167 20.11 17.87 -12.70
C SER A 167 18.86 18.57 -12.15
N ASN A 168 17.72 18.44 -12.85
CA ASN A 168 16.43 18.96 -12.42
C ASN A 168 15.38 17.84 -12.40
N ILE A 169 14.88 17.51 -11.21
CA ILE A 169 13.90 16.43 -11.01
C ILE A 169 12.50 16.93 -10.65
N ILE A 170 12.34 18.23 -10.37
CA ILE A 170 11.09 18.84 -9.86
C ILE A 170 9.95 18.73 -10.87
N ASP A 171 10.27 18.91 -12.15
CA ASP A 171 9.29 18.98 -13.22
C ASP A 171 8.68 17.61 -13.58
N TYR A 172 9.29 16.50 -13.14
CA TYR A 172 8.79 15.16 -13.44
C TYR A 172 7.39 14.93 -12.87
N LEU A 173 7.08 15.44 -11.67
CA LEU A 173 5.77 15.26 -11.05
C LEU A 173 4.66 16.05 -11.78
N SER A 174 5.02 17.18 -12.39
CA SER A 174 4.09 18.05 -13.12
C SER A 174 3.96 17.67 -14.61
N ASN A 175 4.79 16.77 -15.10
CA ASN A 175 4.78 16.34 -16.50
C ASN A 175 3.53 15.49 -16.80
N LYS A 176 2.71 15.93 -17.76
CA LYS A 176 1.45 15.27 -18.15
C LYS A 176 1.63 13.84 -18.68
N GLN A 177 2.84 13.45 -19.09
CA GLN A 177 3.13 12.10 -19.53
C GLN A 177 3.36 11.15 -18.36
N ILE A 178 3.67 11.64 -17.15
CA ILE A 178 3.89 10.82 -15.96
C ILE A 178 2.55 10.47 -15.32
N LYS A 179 2.25 9.17 -15.25
CA LYS A 179 1.06 8.63 -14.58
C LYS A 179 1.31 8.50 -13.08
N ASP A 180 0.24 8.45 -12.29
CA ASP A 180 0.34 8.35 -10.82
C ASP A 180 1.16 7.13 -10.35
N ILE A 181 1.12 6.00 -11.08
CA ILE A 181 1.89 4.78 -10.78
C ILE A 181 3.42 4.98 -10.81
N ALA A 182 3.90 5.99 -11.54
CA ALA A 182 5.32 6.31 -11.68
C ALA A 182 5.83 7.19 -10.52
N LYS A 183 4.98 8.07 -9.99
CA LYS A 183 5.37 9.11 -9.03
C LYS A 183 6.00 8.55 -7.75
N PRO A 184 5.49 7.49 -7.10
CA PRO A 184 6.14 6.90 -5.93
C PRO A 184 7.56 6.42 -6.21
N ASN A 185 7.82 5.88 -7.40
CA ASN A 185 9.15 5.42 -7.79
C ASN A 185 10.13 6.58 -7.94
N ILE A 186 9.67 7.72 -8.46
CA ILE A 186 10.46 8.96 -8.57
C ILE A 186 10.80 9.50 -7.18
N LEU A 187 9.80 9.61 -6.29
CA LEU A 187 9.99 10.09 -4.91
C LEU A 187 10.96 9.21 -4.13
N TRP A 188 10.77 7.88 -4.16
CA TRP A 188 11.68 6.95 -3.49
C TRP A 188 13.07 6.91 -4.12
N ALA A 189 13.19 7.02 -5.44
CA ALA A 189 14.50 7.11 -6.08
C ALA A 189 15.24 8.38 -5.63
N ALA A 190 14.58 9.54 -5.61
CA ALA A 190 15.15 10.78 -5.08
C ALA A 190 15.58 10.64 -3.60
N ALA A 191 14.75 10.00 -2.78
CA ALA A 191 15.02 9.81 -1.35
C ALA A 191 16.17 8.83 -1.08
N ASN A 192 16.28 7.76 -1.86
CA ASN A 192 17.33 6.74 -1.71
C ASN A 192 18.68 7.20 -2.26
N ASN A 193 18.67 8.09 -3.25
CA ASN A 193 19.89 8.69 -3.81
C ASN A 193 20.28 10.01 -3.12
N GLU A 194 19.55 10.42 -2.08
CA GLU A 194 19.78 11.68 -1.36
C GLU A 194 19.91 12.88 -2.31
N HIS A 195 19.07 12.92 -3.35
CA HIS A 195 19.21 13.90 -4.41
C HIS A 195 19.12 15.33 -3.84
N PRO A 196 19.96 16.30 -4.28
CA PRO A 196 19.97 17.65 -3.72
C PRO A 196 18.62 18.38 -3.72
N GLN A 197 17.80 18.11 -4.72
CA GLN A 197 16.45 18.66 -4.85
C GLN A 197 15.34 17.83 -4.16
N LEU A 198 15.68 16.81 -3.36
CA LEU A 198 14.70 15.93 -2.71
C LEU A 198 13.65 16.72 -1.91
N LYS A 199 14.08 17.65 -1.06
CA LYS A 199 13.15 18.45 -0.24
C LYS A 199 12.20 19.28 -1.10
N GLU A 200 12.72 19.94 -2.13
CA GLU A 200 11.91 20.74 -3.07
C GLU A 200 10.92 19.86 -3.84
N LEU A 201 11.34 18.67 -4.27
CA LEU A 201 10.48 17.69 -4.95
C LEU A 201 9.32 17.25 -4.06
N LEU A 202 9.61 16.93 -2.80
CA LEU A 202 8.60 16.49 -1.83
C LEU A 202 7.62 17.61 -1.49
N ILE A 203 8.10 18.85 -1.33
CA ILE A 203 7.22 20.02 -1.17
C ILE A 203 6.33 20.18 -2.40
N LYS A 204 6.88 20.04 -3.61
CA LYS A 204 6.10 20.13 -4.84
C LYS A 204 5.03 19.04 -4.94
N ALA A 205 5.33 17.84 -4.45
CA ALA A 205 4.42 16.71 -4.43
C ALA A 205 3.21 16.91 -3.50
N LEU A 206 3.26 17.86 -2.56
CA LEU A 206 2.11 18.25 -1.73
C LEU A 206 1.03 19.02 -2.51
N ASP A 207 1.33 19.47 -3.74
CA ASP A 207 0.32 20.03 -4.65
C ASP A 207 -0.41 18.93 -5.47
N ASP A 208 -0.04 17.66 -5.33
CA ASP A 208 -0.58 16.60 -6.18
C ASP A 208 -2.05 16.34 -5.87
N LYS A 209 -2.87 16.14 -6.91
CA LYS A 209 -4.28 15.77 -6.79
C LYS A 209 -4.46 14.44 -6.05
N ASN A 210 -3.50 13.53 -6.17
CA ASN A 210 -3.55 12.21 -5.58
C ASN A 210 -3.06 12.28 -4.12
N GLU A 211 -3.99 12.06 -3.19
CA GLU A 211 -3.73 12.12 -1.75
C GLU A 211 -2.66 11.15 -1.26
N LEU A 212 -2.49 9.99 -1.91
CA LEU A 212 -1.48 9.01 -1.52
C LEU A 212 -0.07 9.48 -1.91
N ILE A 213 0.05 10.26 -2.99
CA ILE A 213 1.32 10.90 -3.36
C ILE A 213 1.68 11.98 -2.35
N ARG A 214 0.70 12.82 -1.95
CA ARG A 214 0.90 13.81 -0.89
C ARG A 214 1.30 13.15 0.43
N GLY A 215 0.57 12.10 0.85
CA GLY A 215 0.85 11.34 2.06
C GLY A 215 2.24 10.71 2.05
N LEU A 216 2.62 10.04 0.97
CA LEU A 216 3.97 9.50 0.79
C LEU A 216 5.05 10.59 0.90
N SER A 217 4.77 11.79 0.39
CA SER A 217 5.71 12.90 0.46
C SER A 217 5.94 13.36 1.89
N VAL A 218 4.86 13.47 2.70
CA VAL A 218 4.97 13.77 4.14
C VAL A 218 5.73 12.66 4.87
N GLN A 219 5.45 11.40 4.57
CA GLN A 219 6.17 10.26 5.14
C GLN A 219 7.69 10.38 4.90
N ILE A 220 8.10 10.61 3.65
CA ILE A 220 9.52 10.73 3.31
C ILE A 220 10.15 11.97 3.97
N LEU A 221 9.44 13.11 4.04
CA LEU A 221 9.92 14.31 4.71
C LEU A 221 10.27 14.05 6.19
N ILE A 222 9.43 13.27 6.88
CA ILE A 222 9.62 12.89 8.29
C ILE A 222 10.74 11.85 8.42
N GLU A 223 10.69 10.75 7.67
CA GLU A 223 11.70 9.67 7.73
C GLU A 223 13.12 10.16 7.43
N LYS A 224 13.25 11.18 6.56
CA LYS A 224 14.53 11.78 6.17
C LYS A 224 14.86 13.04 6.98
N ASN A 225 14.03 13.43 7.94
CA ASN A 225 14.17 14.62 8.76
C ASN A 225 14.50 15.90 7.95
N LEU A 226 13.75 16.13 6.86
CA LEU A 226 14.02 17.22 5.92
C LEU A 226 13.40 18.56 6.35
N ILE A 227 12.43 18.52 7.25
CA ILE A 227 11.75 19.68 7.83
C ILE A 227 11.62 19.45 9.34
N ASP A 228 12.37 20.25 10.10
CA ASP A 228 12.38 20.28 11.57
C ASP A 228 11.55 21.47 12.09
N ASN A 229 10.38 21.68 11.51
CA ASN A 229 9.48 22.77 11.88
C ASN A 229 8.08 22.21 12.07
N GLU A 230 7.69 22.01 13.33
CA GLU A 230 6.35 21.51 13.69
C GLU A 230 5.24 22.30 13.00
N LYS A 231 5.39 23.63 12.85
CA LYS A 231 4.35 24.47 12.25
C LYS A 231 3.97 24.00 10.84
N PHE A 232 4.93 23.46 10.09
CA PHE A 232 4.67 22.90 8.76
C PHE A 232 3.71 21.70 8.82
N TYR A 233 3.97 20.75 9.72
CA TYR A 233 3.12 19.57 9.89
C TYR A 233 1.78 19.93 10.53
N PHE A 234 1.76 20.89 11.46
CA PHE A 234 0.55 21.43 12.06
C PHE A 234 -0.38 22.01 10.97
N ASP A 235 0.17 22.81 10.05
CA ASP A 235 -0.59 23.40 8.94
C ASP A 235 -1.10 22.33 7.96
N LEU A 236 -0.29 21.31 7.65
CA LEU A 236 -0.74 20.18 6.84
C LEU A 236 -1.88 19.41 7.50
N PHE A 237 -1.76 19.13 8.79
CA PHE A 237 -2.78 18.42 9.57
C PHE A 237 -4.10 19.19 9.60
N GLN A 238 -4.03 20.51 9.76
CA GLN A 238 -5.22 21.36 9.80
C GLN A 238 -5.88 21.50 8.43
N ASN A 239 -5.10 21.68 7.36
CA ASN A 239 -5.60 22.18 6.09
C ASN A 239 -5.72 21.14 4.97
N ASP A 240 -4.95 20.05 4.96
CA ASP A 240 -5.10 19.03 3.90
C ASP A 240 -6.44 18.30 4.07
N PRO A 241 -7.24 18.13 3.01
CA PRO A 241 -8.53 17.44 3.13
C PRO A 241 -8.40 15.93 3.36
N SER A 242 -7.26 15.33 3.04
CA SER A 242 -7.07 13.89 3.10
C SER A 242 -6.61 13.40 4.47
N MET A 243 -7.33 12.42 5.00
CA MET A 243 -6.94 11.73 6.22
C MET A 243 -5.64 10.91 6.07
N HIS A 244 -5.27 10.50 4.85
CA HIS A 244 -3.97 9.86 4.62
C HIS A 244 -2.82 10.84 4.85
N VAL A 245 -2.98 12.09 4.42
CA VAL A 245 -1.96 13.14 4.61
C VAL A 245 -1.88 13.53 6.08
N LYS A 246 -3.02 13.79 6.73
CA LYS A 246 -3.06 14.10 8.16
C LYS A 246 -2.41 13.00 9.01
N ARG A 247 -2.53 11.74 8.56
CA ARG A 247 -2.04 10.57 9.33
C ARG A 247 -0.52 10.54 9.30
N GLN A 248 0.08 10.98 8.20
CA GLN A 248 1.53 11.11 8.12
C GLN A 248 1.99 12.36 8.87
N ALA A 249 1.27 13.48 8.75
CA ALA A 249 1.63 14.74 9.38
C ALA A 249 1.67 14.65 10.92
N ILE A 250 0.87 13.76 11.53
CA ILE A 250 0.85 13.61 12.99
C ILE A 250 2.23 13.24 13.57
N TYR A 251 3.08 12.53 12.81
CA TYR A 251 4.40 12.12 13.28
C TYR A 251 5.40 13.28 13.38
N GLY A 252 5.05 14.47 12.89
CA GLY A 252 5.83 15.71 13.06
C GLY A 252 5.24 16.66 14.11
N LEU A 253 4.33 16.19 14.96
CA LEU A 253 3.63 16.96 15.99
C LEU A 253 4.05 16.51 17.40
N GLU A 254 4.45 17.46 18.24
CA GLU A 254 5.03 17.20 19.56
C GLU A 254 4.52 18.15 20.67
N SER A 255 4.00 19.33 20.31
CA SER A 255 3.62 20.38 21.26
C SER A 255 2.23 20.19 21.88
N GLU A 256 1.99 20.88 22.98
CA GLU A 256 0.68 20.90 23.66
C GLU A 256 -0.44 21.46 22.75
N ASP A 257 -0.11 22.43 21.89
CA ASP A 257 -1.07 22.98 20.94
C ASP A 257 -1.39 21.97 19.83
N ALA A 258 -0.40 21.22 19.37
CA ALA A 258 -0.63 20.12 18.44
C ALA A 258 -1.48 19.01 19.08
N TYR A 259 -1.22 18.67 20.35
CA TYR A 259 -2.08 17.76 21.10
C TYR A 259 -3.54 18.25 21.15
N LYS A 260 -3.80 19.53 21.45
CA LYS A 260 -5.16 20.10 21.45
C LYS A 260 -5.83 20.01 20.09
N LEU A 261 -5.07 20.21 19.01
CA LEU A 261 -5.55 20.05 17.63
C LEU A 261 -6.00 18.61 17.35
N VAL A 262 -5.16 17.62 17.67
CA VAL A 262 -5.46 16.21 17.41
C VAL A 262 -6.56 15.69 18.37
N LEU A 263 -6.63 16.19 19.61
CA LEU A 263 -7.61 15.76 20.62
C LEU A 263 -9.05 15.87 20.12
N GLY A 264 -9.36 16.88 19.30
CA GLY A 264 -10.66 17.04 18.67
C GLY A 264 -11.04 15.86 17.78
N MET A 265 -10.05 15.27 17.08
CA MET A 265 -10.27 14.13 16.20
C MET A 265 -10.62 12.87 16.98
N PHE A 266 -10.05 12.62 18.16
CA PHE A 266 -10.38 11.42 18.96
C PHE A 266 -11.87 11.30 19.34
N ARG A 267 -12.67 12.36 19.16
CA ARG A 267 -14.12 12.34 19.37
C ARG A 267 -14.90 11.81 18.16
N GLU A 268 -14.26 11.77 16.99
CA GLU A 268 -14.86 11.27 15.77
C GLU A 268 -14.68 9.75 15.69
N ASN A 269 -15.64 8.99 15.19
CA ASN A 269 -15.46 7.54 15.01
C ASN A 269 -14.88 7.26 13.61
N THR A 270 -13.61 7.61 13.38
CA THR A 270 -12.96 7.47 12.07
C THR A 270 -11.75 6.53 12.13
N PRO A 271 -11.49 5.74 11.07
CA PRO A 271 -10.31 4.85 10.99
C PRO A 271 -8.97 5.54 11.22
N PHE A 272 -8.91 6.85 11.01
CA PHE A 272 -7.73 7.67 11.24
C PHE A 272 -7.17 7.52 12.67
N ILE A 273 -8.05 7.71 13.66
CA ILE A 273 -7.72 7.75 15.10
C ILE A 273 -7.20 6.42 15.59
N HIS A 274 -7.63 5.35 14.93
CA HIS A 274 -7.24 4.00 15.25
C HIS A 274 -5.80 3.67 14.84
N THR A 275 -5.21 4.50 13.96
CA THR A 275 -3.88 4.29 13.40
C THR A 275 -2.86 5.34 13.82
N ALA A 276 -3.31 6.35 14.55
CA ALA A 276 -2.54 7.50 15.00
C ALA A 276 -2.25 7.36 16.50
N ILE A 277 -1.00 7.04 16.85
CA ILE A 277 -0.54 7.03 18.24
C ILE A 277 0.28 8.29 18.44
N ILE A 278 -0.07 9.07 19.47
CA ILE A 278 0.80 10.10 20.02
C ILE A 278 1.51 9.46 21.21
N GLU A 279 2.83 9.31 21.12
CA GLU A 279 3.64 9.04 22.31
C GLU A 279 3.86 10.39 23.02
N ILE A 280 3.46 10.46 24.30
CA ILE A 280 3.70 11.60 25.19
C ILE A 280 4.94 11.30 26.02
#